data_AF-A0A9X6AAB2-F1
#
_entry.id   AF-A0A9X6AAB2-F1
#
_cell.length_a   1.000
_cell.length_b   1.000
_cell.length_c   1.000
_cell.angle_alpha   90.00
_cell.angle_beta   90.00
_cell.angle_gamma   90.00
#
_symmetry.space_group_name_H-M   'P 1'
#
loop_
_entity.id
_entity.type
_entity.pdbx_description
1 polymer ?
#
loop_
_entity_poly.entity_id
_entity_poly.type
_entity_poly.pdbx_seq_one_letter_code
_entity_poly.pdbx_strand_id
1 'polypeptide(L)'
;RQRVLDAVDALGFRPNQHAQSLHTGRSWTVGLMTTDGIGRFSTPVLLGAEDALGAGKISVLLCDTRGDAIREQHHLRNLMDRRVDGIIVTGR
;
A
#
# COMPACT_ATOMS: atom_id res chain seq x y z
N ARG A 1 22.67 -11.17 -19.72
CA ARG A 1 22.06 -10.68 -18.46
C ARG A 1 22.78 -9.44 -17.93
N GLN A 2 24.09 -9.47 -17.72
CA GLN A 2 24.84 -8.32 -17.17
C GLN A 2 24.70 -7.03 -17.99
N ARG A 3 24.90 -7.08 -19.31
CA ARG A 3 24.71 -5.89 -20.20
C ARG A 3 23.34 -5.22 -20.11
N VAL A 4 22.29 -5.97 -19.75
CA VAL A 4 20.94 -5.41 -19.60
C VAL A 4 20.81 -4.69 -18.27
N LEU A 5 21.40 -5.25 -17.20
CA LEU A 5 21.43 -4.61 -15.88
C LEU A 5 22.27 -3.33 -15.91
N ASP A 6 23.43 -3.35 -16.56
CA ASP A 6 24.31 -2.18 -16.70
C ASP A 6 23.61 -1.03 -17.46
N ALA A 7 22.79 -1.36 -18.48
CA ALA A 7 21.99 -0.38 -19.20
C ALA A 7 20.79 0.13 -18.37
N VAL A 8 20.17 -0.73 -17.56
CA VAL A 8 19.08 -0.34 -16.64
C VAL A 8 19.59 0.68 -15.62
N ASP A 9 20.76 0.43 -15.02
CA ASP A 9 21.37 1.34 -14.06
C ASP A 9 21.80 2.66 -14.72
N ALA A 10 22.42 2.61 -15.91
CA ALA A 10 22.84 3.80 -16.65
C ALA A 10 21.66 4.70 -17.08
N LEU A 11 20.48 4.11 -17.33
CA LEU A 11 19.27 4.83 -17.73
C LEU A 11 18.34 5.19 -16.56
N GLY A 12 18.66 4.73 -15.34
CA GLY A 12 17.79 4.91 -14.17
C GLY A 12 16.42 4.25 -14.34
N PHE A 13 16.34 3.17 -15.13
CA PHE A 13 15.08 2.53 -15.48
C PHE A 13 14.42 1.91 -14.24
N ARG A 14 13.30 2.48 -13.80
CA ARG A 14 12.48 1.94 -12.71
C ARG A 14 11.29 1.19 -13.30
N PRO A 15 11.17 -0.13 -13.09
CA PRO A 15 10.06 -0.89 -13.63
C PRO A 15 8.74 -0.38 -13.03
N ASN A 16 7.79 -0.06 -13.90
CA ASN A 16 6.51 0.50 -13.50
C ASN A 16 5.68 -0.56 -12.75
N GLN A 17 5.44 -0.35 -11.46
CA GLN A 17 4.68 -1.28 -10.63
C GLN A 17 3.23 -1.43 -11.10
N HIS A 18 2.62 -0.38 -11.68
CA HIS A 18 1.28 -0.49 -12.30
C HIS A 18 1.27 -1.40 -13.52
N ALA A 19 2.34 -1.41 -14.33
CA ALA A 19 2.44 -2.32 -15.46
C ALA A 19 2.66 -3.77 -14.99
N GLN A 20 3.43 -3.97 -13.91
CA GLN A 20 3.62 -5.28 -13.30
C GLN A 20 2.34 -5.81 -12.63
N SER A 21 1.54 -4.94 -12.00
CA SER A 21 0.27 -5.34 -11.39
C SER A 21 -0.78 -5.77 -12.42
N LEU A 22 -0.79 -5.14 -13.60
CA LEU A 22 -1.60 -5.60 -14.73
C LEU A 22 -1.21 -7.00 -15.20
N HIS A 23 0.07 -7.35 -15.13
CA HIS A 23 0.57 -8.65 -15.56
C HIS A 23 0.41 -9.75 -14.50
N THR A 24 0.58 -9.40 -13.23
CA THR A 24 0.51 -10.35 -12.09
C THR A 24 -0.86 -10.42 -11.43
N GLY A 25 -1.75 -9.47 -11.72
CA GLY A 25 -3.05 -9.31 -11.07
C GLY A 25 -2.98 -8.81 -9.62
N ARG A 26 -1.78 -8.47 -9.11
CA ARG A 26 -1.55 -8.03 -7.72
C ARG A 26 -1.01 -6.62 -7.68
N SER A 27 -1.62 -5.77 -6.87
CA SER A 27 -1.16 -4.38 -6.70
C SER A 27 0.05 -4.25 -5.77
N TRP A 28 0.40 -5.32 -5.05
CA TRP A 28 1.41 -5.32 -3.99
C TRP A 28 1.18 -4.20 -2.99
N THR A 29 -0.09 -3.90 -2.72
CA THR A 29 -0.50 -2.79 -1.85
C THR A 29 -1.60 -3.26 -0.90
N VAL A 30 -1.46 -2.93 0.38
CA VAL A 30 -2.48 -3.18 1.41
C VAL A 30 -2.95 -1.84 1.98
N GLY A 31 -4.25 -1.65 2.13
CA GLY A 31 -4.80 -0.48 2.81
C GLY A 31 -4.85 -0.67 4.32
N LEU A 32 -4.48 0.33 5.11
CA LEU A 32 -4.70 0.37 6.56
C LEU A 32 -5.65 1.51 6.88
N MET A 33 -6.89 1.19 7.26
CA MET A 33 -7.89 2.18 7.67
C MET A 33 -7.91 2.32 9.20
N THR A 34 -7.90 3.56 9.68
CA THR A 34 -8.00 3.87 11.10
C THR A 34 -8.95 5.03 11.38
N THR A 35 -9.65 4.99 12.50
CA THR A 35 -10.38 6.14 13.08
C THR A 35 -9.53 6.90 14.11
N ASP A 36 -8.39 6.35 14.53
CA ASP A 36 -7.58 6.85 15.66
C ASP A 36 -6.59 7.98 15.31
N GLY A 37 -6.59 8.49 14.07
CA GLY A 37 -5.61 9.48 13.60
C GLY A 37 -4.18 8.92 13.52
N ILE A 38 -3.15 9.76 13.70
CA ILE A 38 -1.78 9.32 14.03
C ILE A 38 -1.76 9.01 15.53
N GLY A 39 -2.54 8.00 15.91
CA GLY A 39 -2.80 7.60 17.28
C GLY A 39 -1.83 6.55 17.78
N ARG A 40 -2.05 6.14 19.03
CA ARG A 40 -1.25 5.13 19.73
C ARG A 40 -1.35 3.74 19.10
N PHE A 41 -2.38 3.43 18.31
CA PHE A 41 -2.60 2.11 17.73
C PHE A 41 -2.29 2.04 16.23
N SER A 42 -2.61 3.06 15.45
CA SER A 42 -2.28 3.07 14.01
C SER A 42 -0.78 2.98 13.73
N THR A 43 0.06 3.66 14.51
CA THR A 43 1.53 3.62 14.32
C THR A 43 2.12 2.22 14.51
N PRO A 44 1.92 1.53 15.66
CA PRO A 44 2.46 0.18 15.84
C PRO A 44 1.84 -0.85 14.88
N VAL A 45 0.56 -0.69 14.48
CA VAL A 45 -0.04 -1.57 13.47
C VAL A 45 0.57 -1.32 12.10
N LEU A 46 0.79 -0.06 11.71
CA LEU A 46 1.47 0.28 10.47
C LEU A 46 2.88 -0.31 10.43
N LEU A 47 3.66 -0.13 11.51
CA LEU A 47 5.00 -0.68 11.61
C LEU A 47 5.00 -2.22 11.55
N GLY A 48 4.10 -2.88 12.30
CA GLY A 48 4.00 -4.34 12.26
C GLY A 48 3.54 -4.87 10.89
N ALA A 49 2.66 -4.14 10.21
CA ALA A 49 2.24 -4.46 8.85
C ALA A 49 3.40 -4.27 7.86
N GLU A 50 4.13 -3.15 7.92
CA GLU A 50 5.32 -2.90 7.12
C GLU A 50 6.43 -3.91 7.40
N ASP A 51 6.66 -4.35 8.65
CA ASP A 51 7.65 -5.38 8.96
C ASP A 51 7.25 -6.74 8.39
N ALA A 52 5.97 -7.11 8.49
CA ALA A 52 5.46 -8.38 7.98
C ALA A 52 5.36 -8.43 6.45
N LEU A 53 5.05 -7.29 5.82
CA LEU A 53 4.76 -7.18 4.38
C LEU A 53 5.92 -6.60 3.57
N GLY A 54 6.77 -5.79 4.19
CA GLY A 54 7.90 -5.07 3.58
C GLY A 54 9.03 -5.99 3.14
N ALA A 55 9.18 -7.15 3.77
CA ALA A 55 10.05 -8.22 3.25
C ALA A 55 9.59 -8.76 1.88
N GLY A 56 8.32 -8.51 1.49
CA GLY A 56 7.65 -9.10 0.34
C GLY A 56 7.35 -8.16 -0.84
N LYS A 57 7.87 -6.92 -0.86
CA LYS A 57 7.55 -5.86 -1.85
C LYS A 57 6.16 -5.23 -1.70
N ILE A 58 5.43 -5.55 -0.63
CA ILE A 58 4.10 -5.02 -0.41
C ILE A 58 4.21 -3.66 0.31
N SER A 59 3.48 -2.65 -0.18
CA SER A 59 3.41 -1.32 0.45
C SER A 59 2.12 -1.15 1.25
N VAL A 60 2.17 -0.47 2.41
CA VAL A 60 0.97 -0.17 3.20
C VAL A 60 0.51 1.28 2.98
N LEU A 61 -0.78 1.46 2.65
CA LEU A 61 -1.42 2.77 2.46
C LEU A 61 -2.30 3.11 3.67
N LEU A 62 -1.83 4.03 4.52
CA LEU A 62 -2.59 4.53 5.67
C LEU A 62 -3.74 5.46 5.23
N CYS A 63 -4.94 5.19 5.75
CA CYS A 63 -6.18 5.92 5.52
C CYS A 63 -6.80 6.31 6.87
N ASP A 64 -6.69 7.58 7.24
CA ASP A 64 -7.29 8.14 8.47
C ASP A 64 -8.71 8.66 8.19
N THR A 65 -9.72 7.97 8.74
CA THR A 65 -11.13 8.31 8.57
C THR A 65 -11.63 9.31 9.60
N ARG A 66 -10.89 9.53 10.71
CA ARG A 66 -11.25 10.47 11.80
C ARG A 66 -12.67 10.31 12.36
N GLY A 67 -13.23 9.09 12.29
CA GLY A 67 -14.60 8.79 12.73
C GLY A 67 -15.69 9.38 11.83
N ASP A 68 -15.36 9.86 10.63
CA ASP A 68 -16.32 10.40 9.67
C ASP A 68 -16.69 9.35 8.61
N ALA A 69 -17.96 8.94 8.59
CA ALA A 69 -18.49 7.93 7.67
C ALA A 69 -18.34 8.31 6.18
N ILE A 70 -18.36 9.61 5.85
CA ILE A 70 -18.18 10.07 4.47
C ILE A 70 -16.72 9.84 4.05
N ARG A 71 -15.78 10.14 4.95
CA ARG A 71 -14.34 9.91 4.70
C ARG A 71 -14.04 8.42 4.60
N GLU A 72 -14.63 7.61 5.49
CA GLU A 72 -14.49 6.17 5.45
C GLU A 72 -14.91 5.59 4.09
N GLN A 73 -16.11 5.93 3.61
CA GLN A 73 -16.59 5.47 2.32
C GLN A 73 -15.72 5.97 1.15
N HIS A 74 -15.18 7.19 1.25
CA HIS A 74 -14.28 7.73 0.23
C HIS A 74 -12.95 6.95 0.19
N HIS A 75 -12.34 6.67 1.36
CA HIS A 75 -11.13 5.87 1.44
C HIS A 75 -11.34 4.44 0.96
N LEU A 76 -12.44 3.80 1.35
CA LEU A 76 -12.82 2.47 0.88
C LEU A 76 -12.92 2.42 -0.66
N ARG A 77 -13.60 3.39 -1.27
CA ARG A 77 -13.69 3.51 -2.74
C ARG A 77 -12.31 3.66 -3.37
N ASN A 78 -11.49 4.57 -2.85
CA ASN A 78 -10.13 4.78 -3.37
C ASN A 78 -9.25 3.51 -3.27
N LEU A 79 -9.39 2.73 -2.21
CA LEU A 79 -8.68 1.46 -2.03
C LEU A 79 -9.15 0.41 -3.05
N MET A 80 -10.47 0.32 -3.26
CA MET A 80 -11.06 -0.58 -4.26
C MET A 80 -10.63 -0.21 -5.69
N ASP A 81 -10.65 1.08 -6.04
CA ASP A 81 -10.25 1.57 -7.38
C ASP A 81 -8.78 1.28 -7.67
N ARG A 82 -7.93 1.32 -6.63
CA ARG A 82 -6.51 0.95 -6.71
C ARG A 82 -6.26 -0.55 -6.75
N ARG A 83 -7.31 -1.37 -6.60
CA ARG A 83 -7.23 -2.84 -6.51
C ARG A 83 -6.20 -3.30 -5.47
N VAL A 84 -6.27 -2.74 -4.27
CA VAL A 84 -5.43 -3.20 -3.16
C VAL A 84 -5.64 -4.69 -2.91
N ASP A 85 -4.57 -5.39 -2.57
CA ASP A 85 -4.58 -6.84 -2.34
C ASP A 85 -5.26 -7.20 -1.00
N GLY A 86 -5.42 -6.22 -0.11
CA GLY A 86 -6.13 -6.37 1.16
C GLY A 86 -6.38 -5.04 1.88
N ILE A 87 -7.27 -5.08 2.87
CA ILE A 87 -7.59 -3.94 3.73
C ILE A 87 -7.53 -4.40 5.19
N ILE A 88 -6.75 -3.70 6.00
CA ILE A 88 -6.68 -3.82 7.46
C ILE A 88 -7.49 -2.68 8.04
N VAL A 89 -8.40 -2.96 8.98
CA VAL A 89 -9.22 -1.94 9.64
C VAL A 89 -8.91 -1.95 11.13
N THR A 90 -8.62 -0.78 11.69
CA THR A 90 -8.33 -0.58 13.11
C THR A 90 -9.15 0.59 13.64
N GLY A 91 -9.52 0.57 14.92
CA GLY A 91 -10.35 1.62 15.51
C GLY A 91 -11.86 1.34 15.45
N ARG A 92 -12.63 2.31 15.93
CA ARG A 92 -14.09 2.39 15.91
C ARG A 92 -14.53 3.84 15.76
#